data_AF-A0A1G4RTR6-F1
#
_entry.id   AF-A0A1G4RTR6-F1
#
_cell.length_a   1.000
_cell.length_b   1.000
_cell.length_c   1.000
_cell.angle_alpha   90.00
_cell.angle_beta   90.00
_cell.angle_gamma   90.00
#
_symmetry.space_group_name_H-M   'P 1'
#
loop_
_entity.id
_entity.type
_entity.pdbx_description
1 polymer ?
#
loop_
_entity_poly.entity_id
_entity_poly.type
_entity_poly.pdbx_seq_one_letter_code
_entity_poly.pdbx_strand_id
1 'polypeptide(L)' 'MNGQKKNYENYLRSLNVMQEPKVPKAKLDMRGAILFAKQQGIPVEKLSKEDKDKFIQYL' A
#
# COMPACT_ATOMS: atom_id res chain seq x y z
N MET A 1 -27.69 -32.36 11.45
CA MET A 1 -27.53 -31.23 10.52
C MET A 1 -26.95 -29.96 11.19
N ASN A 2 -25.99 -30.07 12.13
CA ASN A 2 -25.50 -28.90 12.89
C ASN A 2 -24.20 -28.27 12.36
N GLY A 3 -23.44 -28.97 11.51
CA GLY A 3 -22.19 -28.46 10.96
C GLY A 3 -22.36 -27.35 9.92
N GLN A 4 -23.43 -27.41 9.12
CA GLN A 4 -23.70 -26.43 8.06
C GLN A 4 -24.06 -25.05 8.61
N LYS A 5 -24.87 -24.98 9.68
CA LYS A 5 -25.18 -23.70 10.37
C LYS A 5 -23.93 -23.05 10.97
N LYS A 6 -23.05 -23.85 11.59
CA LYS A 6 -21.82 -23.36 12.22
C LYS A 6 -20.85 -22.76 11.19
N ASN A 7 -20.76 -23.37 10.01
CA ASN A 7 -19.94 -22.84 8.90
C ASN A 7 -20.51 -21.54 8.33
N TYR A 8 -21.84 -21.44 8.22
CA TYR A 8 -22.50 -20.22 7.74
C TYR A 8 -22.33 -19.05 8.72
N GLU A 9 -22.47 -19.28 10.02
CA GLU A 9 -22.24 -18.26 11.05
C GLU A 9 -20.78 -17.79 11.07
N ASN A 10 -19.82 -18.71 10.90
CA ASN A 10 -18.39 -18.36 10.80
C ASN A 10 -18.09 -17.53 9.55
N TYR A 11 -18.70 -17.88 8.41
CA TYR A 11 -18.60 -17.11 7.17
C TYR A 11 -19.13 -15.68 7.34
N LEU A 12 -20.33 -15.52 7.92
CA LEU A 12 -20.91 -14.20 8.23
C LEU A 12 -20.03 -13.39 9.18
N ARG A 13 -19.42 -14.02 10.19
CA ARG A 13 -18.45 -13.36 11.08
C ARG A 13 -17.21 -12.90 10.32
N SER A 14 -16.69 -13.69 9.38
CA SER A 14 -15.52 -13.32 8.59
C SER A 14 -15.77 -12.13 7.64
N LEU A 15 -16.99 -12.02 7.10
CA LEU A 15 -17.40 -10.87 6.28
C LEU A 15 -17.45 -9.57 7.09
N ASN A 16 -17.90 -9.62 8.35
CA ASN A 16 -17.90 -8.46 9.25
C ASN A 16 -16.49 -8.00 9.67
N VAL A 17 -15.45 -8.80 9.40
CA VAL A 17 -14.05 -8.51 9.76
C VAL A 17 -13.25 -8.04 8.54
N MET A 18 -13.86 -7.94 7.35
CA MET A 18 -13.25 -7.20 6.24
C MET A 18 -13.29 -5.70 6.54
N GLN A 19 -12.35 -5.23 7.35
CA GLN A 19 -12.03 -3.81 7.38
C GLN A 19 -11.46 -3.45 6.01
N GLU A 20 -12.01 -2.41 5.39
CA GLU A 20 -11.37 -1.81 4.21
C GLU A 20 -9.91 -1.51 4.56
N PRO A 21 -8.95 -1.91 3.69
CA PRO A 21 -7.56 -1.60 3.92
C PRO A 21 -7.44 -0.09 4.02
N LYS A 22 -7.04 0.40 5.20
CA LYS A 22 -6.78 1.83 5.39
C LYS A 22 -5.64 2.20 4.47
N VAL A 23 -5.98 2.93 3.41
CA VAL A 23 -4.98 3.48 2.50
C VAL A 23 -4.07 4.35 3.35
N PRO A 24 -2.75 4.12 3.35
CA PRO A 24 -1.84 4.99 4.07
C PRO A 24 -2.06 6.41 3.57
N LYS A 25 -2.26 7.34 4.51
CA LYS A 25 -2.34 8.76 4.17
C LYS A 25 -0.93 9.21 3.79
N ALA A 26 -0.56 8.96 2.54
CA ALA A 26 0.74 9.29 2.01
C ALA A 26 0.58 10.05 0.70
N LYS A 27 1.42 11.04 0.50
CA LYS A 27 1.60 11.75 -0.77
C LYS A 27 2.95 11.37 -1.33
N LEU A 28 2.97 11.02 -2.61
CA LEU A 28 4.19 10.66 -3.34
C LEU A 28 4.50 11.76 -4.36
N ASP A 29 5.67 12.38 -4.26
CA ASP A 29 6.17 13.33 -5.25
C ASP A 29 6.90 12.62 -6.40
N MET A 30 6.12 12.14 -7.36
CA MET A 30 6.64 11.47 -8.56
C MET A 30 7.49 12.38 -9.44
N ARG A 31 7.17 13.68 -9.51
CA ARG A 31 7.90 14.62 -10.36
C ARG A 31 9.29 14.88 -9.79
N GLY A 32 9.38 15.09 -8.47
CA GLY A 32 10.64 15.21 -7.74
C GLY A 32 11.52 13.97 -7.93
N ALA A 33 10.94 12.77 -7.77
CA ALA A 33 11.67 11.52 -7.95
C ALA A 33 12.27 11.35 -9.36
N ILE A 34 11.50 11.69 -10.41
CA ILE A 34 11.97 11.63 -11.80
C ILE A 34 13.11 12.61 -12.06
N LEU A 35 12.98 13.86 -11.57
CA LEU A 35 14.03 14.87 -11.74
C LEU A 35 15.32 14.47 -11.01
N PHE A 36 15.19 13.93 -9.80
CA PHE A 36 16.32 13.43 -9.03
C PHE A 36 17.02 12.25 -9.70
N ALA A 37 16.26 11.26 -10.21
CA ALA A 37 16.82 10.15 -10.97
C ALA A 37 17.55 10.64 -12.24
N LYS A 38 16.98 11.63 -12.94
CA LYS A 38 17.59 12.26 -14.11
C LYS A 38 18.92 12.95 -13.78
N GLN A 39 19.01 13.62 -12.63
CA GLN A 39 20.26 14.23 -12.16
C GLN A 39 21.35 13.20 -11.85
N GLN A 40 20.98 12.01 -11.40
CA GLN A 40 21.90 10.90 -11.17
C GLN A 40 22.23 10.08 -12.42
N GLY A 41 21.56 10.34 -13.55
CA GLY A 41 21.77 9.59 -14.79
C GLY A 41 21.24 8.15 -14.74
N ILE A 42 20.31 7.83 -13.83
CA ILE A 42 19.71 6.50 -13.71
C ILE A 42 18.20 6.55 -13.92
N PRO A 43 17.57 5.45 -14.39
CA PRO A 43 16.12 5.35 -14.46
C PRO A 43 15.47 5.43 -13.06
N VAL A 44 14.26 5.98 -12.97
CA VAL A 44 13.57 6.20 -11.67
C VAL A 44 13.31 4.89 -10.92
N GLU A 45 13.06 3.79 -11.66
CA GLU A 45 12.89 2.45 -11.10
C GLU A 45 14.15 1.94 -10.38
N LYS A 46 15.34 2.40 -10.79
CA LYS A 46 16.63 2.04 -10.19
C LYS A 46 17.03 2.88 -8.98
N LEU A 47 16.23 3.87 -8.58
CA LEU A 47 16.45 4.57 -7.32
C LEU A 47 16.43 3.57 -6.15
N SER A 48 17.37 3.77 -5.21
CA SER A 48 17.42 3.03 -3.96
C SER A 48 16.13 3.23 -3.15
N LYS A 49 15.89 2.36 -2.17
CA LYS A 49 14.74 2.54 -1.27
C LYS A 49 14.90 3.84 -0.48
N GLU A 50 16.11 4.11 0.02
CA GLU A 50 16.38 5.33 0.79
C GLU A 50 16.13 6.60 -0.04
N ASP A 51 16.42 6.57 -1.35
CA ASP A 51 16.14 7.69 -2.23
C ASP A 51 14.65 7.85 -2.54
N LYS A 52 13.92 6.75 -2.74
CA LYS A 52 12.47 6.77 -2.96
C LYS A 52 11.72 7.30 -1.74
N ASP A 53 12.17 6.93 -0.54
CA ASP A 53 11.55 7.35 0.72
C ASP A 53 11.61 8.87 0.91
N LYS A 54 12.58 9.59 0.31
CA LYS A 54 12.65 11.07 0.33
C LYS A 54 11.46 11.74 -0.35
N PHE A 55 10.77 11.04 -1.25
CA PHE A 55 9.64 11.57 -2.02
C PHE A 55 8.28 11.12 -1.46
N ILE A 56 8.27 10.36 -0.36
CA ILE A 56 7.06 9.91 0.32
C ILE A 56 6.82 10.79 1.56
N GLN A 57 5.68 11.47 1.59
CA GLN A 57 5.23 12.25 2.74
C GLN A 57 4.04 11.58 3.39
N TYR A 58 4.17 11.17 4.65
CA TYR A 58 3.07 10.65 5.46
C TYR A 58 2.28 11.82 6.09
N LEU A 59 0.95 11.76 6.06
CA LEU A 59 -0.02 12.78 6.52
C LEU A 59 -0.82 12.32 7.76
#